data_AF-A0A2P2I9B8-F1
#
_entry.id   AF-A0A2P2I9B8-F1
#
_cell.length_a   1.000
_cell.length_b   1.000
_cell.length_c   1.000
_cell.angle_alpha   90.00
_cell.angle_beta   90.00
_cell.angle_gamma   90.00
#
_symmetry.space_group_name_H-M   'P 1'
#
loop_
_entity.id
_entity.type
_entity.pdbx_description
1 polymer ?
#
loop_
_entity_poly.entity_id
_entity_poly.type
_entity_poly.pdbx_seq_one_letter_code
_entity_poly.pdbx_strand_id
1 'polypeptide(L)'
;VRSLMFENLTERLSKTLKNISGKGRLTEDNIKSTLREVRMALLEADVALPVVKEFIKAVKKRAVGREVQKTLNPGQAFLKIVQSELELAMGEVNESLNLATQPPAVLLMAGLQGAGKTTSVAKLARLLKNKEKKSVLVVSVDIYRPAAIKQLETLATEVDVEFFPSDISQKPIDIANAAIQHAKKKFIDVVIVDTAGRLHVDTDMMKEIQDLHAAISPIETLFVVDAMTGQDAANTA
;
A
#
# COMPACT_ATOMS: atom_id res chain seq x y z
N VAL A 1 7.29 11.09 -7.58
CA VAL A 1 8.33 11.14 -6.53
C VAL A 1 9.12 9.86 -6.62
N ARG A 2 10.27 9.86 -7.30
CA ARG A 2 11.21 8.74 -7.27
C ARG A 2 11.88 8.81 -5.90
N SER A 3 11.65 7.81 -5.05
CA SER A 3 12.16 7.80 -3.68
C SER A 3 13.69 7.59 -3.71
N LEU A 4 14.44 8.51 -3.08
CA LEU A 4 15.90 8.43 -2.85
C LEU A 4 16.35 7.09 -2.25
N MET A 5 15.47 6.42 -1.50
CA MET A 5 15.71 5.13 -0.86
C MET A 5 15.90 4.01 -1.90
N PHE A 6 15.07 3.99 -2.95
CA PHE A 6 15.18 2.99 -4.04
C PHE A 6 16.36 3.28 -4.96
N GLU A 7 16.75 4.54 -5.13
CA GLU A 7 17.93 4.89 -5.93
C GLU A 7 19.23 4.41 -5.26
N ASN A 8 19.38 4.58 -3.94
CA ASN A 8 20.54 4.08 -3.20
C ASN A 8 20.62 2.54 -3.23
N LEU A 9 19.48 1.87 -3.05
CA LEU A 9 19.39 0.41 -3.19
C LEU A 9 19.78 -0.03 -4.61
N THR A 10 19.23 0.64 -5.64
CA THR A 10 19.53 0.33 -7.04
C THR A 10 21.01 0.55 -7.37
N GLU A 11 21.61 1.64 -6.87
CA GLU A 11 23.01 1.96 -7.09
C GLU A 11 23.93 0.97 -6.38
N ARG A 12 23.64 0.62 -5.11
CA ARG A 12 24.40 -0.38 -4.36
C ARG A 12 24.30 -1.76 -5.00
N LEU A 13 23.09 -2.22 -5.32
CA LEU A 13 22.90 -3.48 -6.05
C LEU A 13 23.69 -3.46 -7.37
N SER A 14 23.58 -2.39 -8.15
CA SER A 14 24.32 -2.27 -9.42
C SER A 14 25.84 -2.32 -9.24
N LYS A 15 26.40 -1.70 -8.19
CA LYS A 15 27.83 -1.75 -7.86
C LYS A 15 28.27 -3.15 -7.43
N THR A 16 27.52 -3.78 -6.52
CA THR A 16 27.79 -5.13 -6.03
C THR A 16 27.76 -6.16 -7.17
N LEU A 17 26.87 -5.97 -8.14
CA LEU A 17 26.67 -6.89 -9.27
C LEU A 17 27.79 -6.81 -10.32
N LYS A 18 28.47 -5.66 -10.47
CA LYS A 18 29.66 -5.54 -11.33
C LYS A 18 30.79 -6.48 -10.91
N ASN A 19 30.88 -6.81 -9.62
CA ASN A 19 31.92 -7.70 -9.09
C ASN A 19 31.73 -9.18 -9.51
N ILE A 20 30.51 -9.58 -9.91
CA ILE A 20 30.21 -10.95 -10.38
C ILE A 20 30.46 -11.10 -11.89
N SER A 21 30.40 -10.00 -12.64
CA SER A 21 30.40 -9.97 -14.12
C SER A 21 31.63 -10.56 -14.82
N GLY A 22 32.69 -10.91 -14.08
CA GLY A 22 33.94 -11.48 -14.60
C GLY A 22 34.12 -12.99 -14.36
N LYS A 23 33.15 -13.69 -13.75
CA LYS A 23 33.28 -15.14 -13.45
C LYS A 23 32.31 -15.95 -14.29
N GLY A 24 32.76 -17.07 -14.89
CA GLY A 24 31.98 -17.89 -15.84
C GLY A 24 30.87 -18.77 -15.24
N ARG A 25 30.81 -18.95 -13.92
CA ARG A 25 29.78 -19.76 -13.23
C ARG A 25 29.48 -19.17 -11.86
N LEU A 26 28.23 -19.28 -11.39
CA LEU A 26 27.84 -18.89 -10.03
C LEU A 26 28.18 -20.02 -9.05
N THR A 27 29.00 -19.70 -8.05
CA THR A 27 29.43 -20.61 -6.98
C THR A 27 29.14 -19.98 -5.63
N GLU A 28 29.06 -20.79 -4.59
CA GLU A 28 28.73 -20.29 -3.26
C GLU A 28 29.73 -19.22 -2.78
N ASP A 29 31.03 -19.43 -3.02
CA ASP A 29 32.07 -18.48 -2.65
C ASP A 29 32.00 -17.17 -3.41
N ASN A 30 31.57 -17.19 -4.68
CA ASN A 30 31.55 -15.97 -5.50
C ASN A 30 30.33 -15.09 -5.30
N ILE A 31 29.20 -15.65 -4.84
CA ILE A 31 28.00 -14.87 -4.51
C ILE A 31 27.95 -14.44 -3.04
N LYS A 32 28.80 -15.00 -2.17
CA LYS A 32 28.75 -14.79 -0.71
C LYS A 32 28.91 -13.33 -0.30
N SER A 33 29.90 -12.63 -0.85
CA SER A 33 30.13 -11.19 -0.57
C SER A 33 28.96 -10.35 -1.07
N THR A 34 28.50 -10.64 -2.29
CA THR A 34 27.37 -9.95 -2.90
C THR A 34 26.07 -10.14 -2.11
N LEU A 35 25.76 -11.36 -1.67
CA LEU A 35 24.60 -11.61 -0.81
C LEU A 35 24.68 -10.89 0.53
N ARG A 36 25.89 -10.70 1.07
CA ARG A 36 26.08 -9.92 2.30
C ARG A 36 25.77 -8.44 2.06
N GLU A 37 26.20 -7.87 0.94
CA GLU A 37 25.89 -6.48 0.57
C GLU A 37 24.39 -6.28 0.31
N VAL A 38 23.74 -7.19 -0.43
CA VAL A 38 22.28 -7.19 -0.62
C VAL A 38 21.54 -7.24 0.72
N ARG A 39 21.98 -8.12 1.62
CA ARG A 39 21.41 -8.22 2.98
C ARG A 39 21.53 -6.91 3.75
N MET A 40 22.69 -6.26 3.72
CA MET A 40 22.88 -4.97 4.42
C MET A 40 21.98 -3.90 3.82
N ALA A 41 21.89 -3.82 2.49
CA ALA A 41 21.05 -2.84 1.82
C ALA A 41 19.56 -3.01 2.12
N LEU A 42 19.07 -4.25 2.26
CA LEU A 42 17.67 -4.50 2.66
C LEU A 42 17.41 -4.13 4.12
N LEU A 43 18.36 -4.40 5.03
CA LEU A 43 18.22 -4.02 6.44
C LEU A 43 18.30 -2.51 6.64
N GLU A 44 19.17 -1.81 5.91
CA GLU A 44 19.22 -0.34 5.86
C GLU A 44 17.93 0.27 5.29
N ALA A 45 17.16 -0.52 4.54
CA ALA A 45 15.87 -0.13 3.96
C ALA A 45 14.67 -0.54 4.84
N ASP A 46 14.87 -0.78 6.14
CA ASP A 46 13.85 -1.16 7.14
C ASP A 46 13.07 -2.46 6.83
N VAL A 47 13.65 -3.36 6.04
CA VAL A 47 13.07 -4.69 5.79
C VAL A 47 13.33 -5.62 6.98
N ALA A 48 12.29 -6.33 7.43
CA ALA A 48 12.34 -7.24 8.56
C ALA A 48 13.46 -8.29 8.43
N LEU A 49 14.24 -8.48 9.50
CA LEU A 49 15.29 -9.50 9.52
C LEU A 49 14.79 -10.92 9.15
N PRO A 50 13.60 -11.39 9.59
CA PRO A 50 13.06 -12.67 9.13
C PRO A 50 12.88 -12.72 7.59
N VAL A 51 12.27 -11.69 7.00
CA VAL A 51 12.06 -11.57 5.55
C VAL A 51 13.40 -11.55 4.80
N VAL A 52 14.37 -10.76 5.27
CA VAL A 52 15.71 -10.71 4.66
C VAL A 52 16.41 -12.07 4.73
N LYS A 53 16.31 -12.78 5.85
CA LYS A 53 16.91 -14.13 6.00
C LYS A 53 16.30 -15.12 5.01
N GLU A 54 14.97 -15.10 4.86
CA GLU A 54 14.26 -15.96 3.93
C GLU A 54 14.60 -15.64 2.47
N PHE A 55 14.57 -14.36 2.11
CA PHE A 55 14.96 -13.87 0.79
C PHE A 55 16.38 -14.30 0.40
N ILE A 56 17.38 -14.09 1.27
CA ILE A 56 18.76 -14.46 0.99
C ILE A 56 18.91 -15.98 0.85
N LYS A 57 18.16 -16.78 1.64
CA LYS A 57 18.15 -18.24 1.53
C LYS A 57 17.59 -18.69 0.18
N ALA A 58 16.51 -18.07 -0.29
CA ALA A 58 15.89 -18.37 -1.58
C ALA A 58 16.82 -18.00 -2.76
N VAL A 59 17.39 -16.79 -2.76
CA VAL A 59 18.35 -16.35 -3.77
C VAL A 59 19.55 -17.30 -3.83
N LYS A 60 20.14 -17.66 -2.69
CA LYS A 60 21.28 -18.60 -2.62
C LYS A 60 20.93 -19.95 -3.23
N LYS A 61 19.77 -20.52 -2.89
CA LYS A 61 19.30 -21.82 -3.40
C LYS A 61 19.16 -21.80 -4.93
N ARG A 62 18.68 -20.71 -5.53
CA ARG A 62 18.51 -20.60 -7.00
C ARG A 62 19.78 -20.22 -7.75
N ALA A 63 20.73 -19.55 -7.08
CA ALA A 63 21.97 -19.08 -7.69
C ALA A 63 23.05 -20.17 -7.76
N VAL A 64 23.16 -21.02 -6.73
CA VAL A 64 24.20 -22.05 -6.67
C VAL A 64 23.89 -23.18 -7.66
N GLY A 65 24.89 -23.53 -8.49
CA GLY A 65 24.79 -24.68 -9.41
C GLY A 65 24.08 -24.39 -10.73
N ARG A 66 23.60 -23.17 -10.96
CA ARG A 66 22.99 -22.76 -12.23
C ARG A 66 24.08 -22.53 -13.28
N GLU A 67 24.11 -23.37 -14.31
CA GLU A 67 24.89 -23.07 -15.51
C GLU A 67 24.23 -21.91 -16.24
N VAL A 68 25.01 -20.86 -16.45
CA VAL A 68 24.56 -19.68 -17.18
C VAL A 68 24.67 -20.02 -18.66
N GLN A 69 23.58 -19.85 -19.42
CA GLN A 69 23.62 -20.05 -20.87
C GLN A 69 24.78 -19.25 -21.46
N LYS A 70 25.52 -19.82 -22.41
CA LYS A 70 26.78 -19.26 -22.96
C LYS A 70 26.66 -17.80 -23.45
N THR A 71 25.45 -17.32 -23.71
CA THR A 71 25.14 -15.96 -24.20
C THR A 71 24.83 -14.94 -23.11
N LEU A 72 24.59 -15.35 -21.85
CA LEU A 72 24.26 -14.42 -20.75
C LEU A 72 25.45 -14.27 -19.79
N ASN A 73 25.78 -13.04 -19.41
CA ASN A 73 26.80 -12.81 -18.39
C ASN A 73 26.28 -13.34 -17.01
N PRO A 74 27.08 -14.10 -16.25
CA PRO A 74 26.71 -14.57 -14.91
C PRO A 74 26.24 -13.48 -13.93
N GLY A 75 26.74 -12.24 -14.04
CA GLY A 75 26.23 -11.11 -13.26
C GLY A 75 24.77 -10.76 -13.60
N GLN A 76 24.41 -10.80 -14.89
CA GLN A 76 23.03 -10.56 -15.34
C GLN A 76 22.10 -11.71 -14.95
N ALA A 77 22.58 -12.96 -15.00
CA ALA A 77 21.83 -14.12 -14.53
C ALA A 77 21.50 -14.00 -13.03
N PHE A 78 22.48 -13.59 -12.23
CA PHE A 78 22.29 -13.36 -10.81
C PHE A 78 21.35 -12.18 -10.52
N LEU A 79 21.45 -11.07 -11.27
CA LEU A 79 20.51 -9.96 -11.14
C LEU A 79 19.06 -10.38 -11.42
N LYS A 80 18.82 -11.16 -12.49
CA LYS A 80 17.48 -11.72 -12.75
C LYS A 80 16.99 -12.57 -11.60
N ILE A 81 17.89 -13.34 -10.97
CA ILE A 81 17.51 -14.15 -9.80
C ILE A 81 17.06 -13.25 -8.65
N VAL A 82 17.83 -12.21 -8.33
CA VAL A 82 17.49 -11.26 -7.27
C VAL A 82 16.18 -10.54 -7.58
N GLN A 83 16.00 -10.05 -8.82
CA GLN A 83 14.79 -9.38 -9.25
C GLN A 83 13.54 -10.26 -9.07
N SER A 84 13.56 -11.50 -9.57
CA SER A 84 12.37 -12.34 -9.44
C SER A 84 12.08 -12.71 -7.98
N GLU A 85 13.10 -12.85 -7.12
CA GLU A 85 12.85 -13.07 -5.69
C GLU A 85 12.27 -11.82 -5.02
N LEU A 86 12.61 -10.60 -5.49
CA LEU A 86 12.00 -9.37 -5.01
C LEU A 86 10.54 -9.27 -5.45
N GLU A 87 10.25 -9.62 -6.70
CA GLU A 87 8.88 -9.69 -7.24
C GLU A 87 8.02 -10.68 -6.42
N LEU A 88 8.55 -11.87 -6.15
CA LEU A 88 7.89 -12.87 -5.30
C LEU A 88 7.63 -12.35 -3.88
N ALA A 89 8.61 -11.68 -3.28
CA ALA A 89 8.50 -11.16 -1.92
C ALA A 89 7.50 -9.98 -1.80
N MET A 90 7.28 -9.22 -2.88
CA MET A 90 6.35 -8.07 -2.89
C MET A 90 4.90 -8.46 -3.24
N GLY A 91 4.67 -9.67 -3.73
CA GLY A 91 3.36 -10.18 -4.12
C GLY A 91 3.25 -10.45 -5.61
N GLU A 92 2.69 -11.61 -5.96
CA GLU A 92 2.58 -12.08 -7.35
C GLU A 92 1.37 -11.50 -8.11
N VAL A 93 0.36 -11.02 -7.38
CA VAL A 93 -0.95 -10.65 -7.95
C VAL A 93 -1.16 -9.14 -7.86
N ASN A 94 -1.43 -8.53 -9.00
CA ASN A 94 -1.88 -7.15 -9.09
C ASN A 94 -3.41 -7.14 -9.22
N GLU A 95 -4.11 -7.03 -8.10
CA GLU A 95 -5.57 -6.91 -8.09
C GLU A 95 -5.98 -5.45 -8.25
N SER A 96 -6.81 -5.19 -9.26
CA SER A 96 -7.50 -3.91 -9.39
C SER A 96 -8.62 -3.80 -8.36
N LEU A 97 -8.92 -2.57 -7.94
CA LEU A 97 -10.05 -2.28 -7.06
C LEU A 97 -11.36 -2.84 -7.63
N ASN A 98 -12.08 -3.67 -6.87
CA ASN A 98 -13.36 -4.20 -7.31
C ASN A 98 -14.47 -3.15 -7.14
N LEU A 99 -14.95 -2.63 -8.26
CA LEU A 99 -16.09 -1.71 -8.32
C LEU A 99 -17.33 -2.34 -8.98
N ALA A 100 -17.31 -3.66 -9.21
CA ALA A 100 -18.37 -4.37 -9.90
C ALA A 100 -19.56 -4.63 -8.97
N THR A 101 -20.36 -3.59 -8.75
CA THR A 101 -21.63 -3.67 -8.02
C THR A 101 -22.65 -2.71 -8.63
N GLN A 102 -23.88 -2.81 -8.17
CA GLN A 102 -24.88 -1.79 -8.43
C GLN A 102 -24.44 -0.48 -7.75
N PRO A 103 -24.29 0.63 -8.49
CA PRO A 103 -23.85 1.89 -7.91
C PRO A 103 -24.76 2.38 -6.77
N PRO A 104 -24.20 3.05 -5.75
CA PRO A 104 -22.77 3.37 -5.59
C PRO A 104 -21.94 2.21 -5.04
N ALA A 105 -20.72 2.04 -5.54
CA ALA A 105 -19.69 1.22 -4.92
C ALA A 105 -19.17 1.93 -3.66
N VAL A 106 -19.32 1.30 -2.49
CA VAL A 106 -18.92 1.89 -1.20
C VAL A 106 -17.54 1.37 -0.80
N LEU A 107 -16.59 2.29 -0.67
CA LEU A 107 -15.22 2.01 -0.23
C LEU A 107 -15.04 2.54 1.20
N LEU A 108 -14.55 1.70 2.11
CA LEU A 108 -14.25 2.09 3.49
C LEU A 108 -12.74 2.22 3.68
N MET A 109 -12.27 3.38 4.14
CA MET A 109 -10.87 3.61 4.44
C MET A 109 -10.60 3.38 5.93
N ALA A 110 -9.89 2.30 6.26
CA ALA A 110 -9.46 1.97 7.62
C ALA A 110 -7.94 2.16 7.76
N GLY A 111 -7.44 2.25 8.99
CA GLY A 111 -6.00 2.38 9.23
C GLY A 111 -5.62 3.20 10.46
N LEU A 112 -4.34 3.17 10.77
CA LEU A 112 -3.77 3.83 11.95
C LEU A 112 -3.93 5.35 11.92
N GLN A 113 -3.90 5.96 13.10
CA GLN A 113 -3.78 7.41 13.21
C GLN A 113 -2.50 7.90 12.55
N GLY A 114 -2.59 9.00 11.80
CA GLY A 114 -1.44 9.58 11.11
C GLY A 114 -1.03 8.86 9.81
N ALA A 115 -1.61 7.70 9.49
CA ALA A 115 -1.24 6.91 8.30
C ALA A 115 -1.55 7.57 6.93
N GLY A 116 -2.13 8.77 6.92
CA GLY A 116 -2.47 9.47 5.68
C GLY A 116 -3.76 8.98 5.01
N LYS A 117 -4.75 8.49 5.77
CA LYS A 117 -6.07 8.09 5.23
C LYS A 117 -6.76 9.19 4.44
N THR A 118 -6.97 10.35 5.05
CA THR A 118 -7.66 11.50 4.43
C THR A 118 -6.98 11.99 3.15
N THR A 119 -5.64 12.00 3.11
CA THR A 119 -4.91 12.37 1.89
C THR A 119 -4.95 11.26 0.84
N SER A 120 -4.99 10.00 1.25
CA SER A 120 -5.16 8.85 0.35
C SER A 120 -6.55 8.81 -0.26
N VAL A 121 -7.60 9.16 0.48
CA VAL A 121 -8.98 9.33 -0.01
C VAL A 121 -9.00 10.30 -1.18
N ALA A 122 -8.43 11.51 -1.03
CA ALA A 122 -8.42 12.52 -2.09
C ALA A 122 -7.63 12.06 -3.33
N LYS A 123 -6.48 11.39 -3.13
CA LYS A 123 -5.69 10.82 -4.24
C LYS A 123 -6.45 9.72 -4.98
N LEU A 124 -7.11 8.83 -4.25
CA LEU A 124 -7.92 7.75 -4.81
C LEU A 124 -9.13 8.31 -5.56
N ALA A 125 -9.83 9.29 -4.98
CA ALA A 125 -10.95 9.96 -5.64
C ALA A 125 -10.52 10.61 -6.96
N ARG A 126 -9.37 11.32 -6.96
CA ARG A 126 -8.78 11.90 -8.17
C ARG A 126 -8.40 10.84 -9.20
N LEU A 127 -7.88 9.69 -8.77
CA LEU A 127 -7.51 8.58 -9.64
C LEU A 127 -8.75 7.99 -10.32
N LEU A 128 -9.79 7.65 -9.55
CA LEU A 128 -11.05 7.11 -10.03
C LEU A 128 -11.77 8.06 -10.98
N LYS A 129 -11.79 9.36 -10.67
CA LYS A 129 -12.35 10.39 -11.55
C LYS A 129 -11.58 10.49 -12.88
N ASN A 130 -10.26 10.60 -12.82
CA ASN A 130 -9.47 10.96 -14.01
C ASN A 130 -9.16 9.76 -14.91
N LYS A 131 -8.83 8.61 -14.33
CA LYS A 131 -8.47 7.39 -15.07
C LYS A 131 -9.68 6.51 -15.34
N GLU A 132 -10.47 6.21 -14.32
CA GLU A 132 -11.63 5.30 -14.43
C GLU A 132 -12.93 6.01 -14.86
N LYS A 133 -12.89 7.35 -15.00
CA LYS A 133 -14.03 8.19 -15.41
C LYS A 133 -15.28 8.01 -14.54
N LYS A 134 -15.08 7.73 -13.25
CA LYS A 134 -16.16 7.56 -12.26
C LYS A 134 -16.51 8.88 -11.58
N SER A 135 -17.79 9.09 -11.31
CA SER A 135 -18.24 10.11 -10.37
C SER A 135 -17.98 9.64 -8.94
N VAL A 136 -17.38 10.50 -8.12
CA VAL A 136 -16.92 10.14 -6.77
C VAL A 136 -17.49 11.11 -5.75
N LEU A 137 -18.08 10.57 -4.69
CA LEU A 137 -18.43 11.27 -3.46
C LEU A 137 -17.47 10.82 -2.36
N VAL A 138 -16.94 11.78 -1.61
CA VAL A 138 -16.15 11.50 -0.41
C VAL A 138 -16.86 12.04 0.83
N VAL A 139 -16.75 11.31 1.94
CA VAL A 139 -17.33 11.70 3.23
C VAL A 139 -16.36 11.36 4.35
N SER A 140 -16.25 12.24 5.34
CA SER A 140 -15.52 11.94 6.56
C SER A 140 -16.50 11.51 7.65
N VAL A 141 -16.20 10.40 8.29
CA VAL A 141 -16.91 9.95 9.51
C VAL A 141 -16.02 10.10 10.75
N ASP A 142 -14.92 10.86 10.62
CA ASP A 142 -14.04 11.20 11.73
C ASP A 142 -14.60 12.38 12.55
N ILE A 143 -15.63 12.07 13.34
CA ILE A 143 -16.30 13.05 14.21
C ILE A 143 -15.42 13.51 15.39
N TYR A 144 -14.31 12.82 15.64
CA TYR A 144 -13.38 13.13 16.74
C TYR A 144 -12.41 14.25 16.37
N ARG A 145 -12.17 14.46 15.07
CA ARG A 145 -11.22 15.45 14.55
C ARG A 145 -11.93 16.42 13.60
N PRO A 146 -12.48 17.55 14.10
CA PRO A 146 -13.14 18.56 13.26
C PRO A 146 -12.26 19.07 12.10
N ALA A 147 -10.95 19.11 12.32
CA ALA A 147 -9.98 19.50 11.30
C ALA A 147 -9.86 18.46 10.15
N ALA A 148 -10.10 17.17 10.42
CA ALA A 148 -10.05 16.13 9.40
C ALA A 148 -11.22 16.27 8.40
N ILE A 149 -12.41 16.63 8.89
CA ILE A 149 -13.58 16.92 8.06
C ILE A 149 -13.28 18.09 7.11
N LYS A 150 -12.81 19.22 7.65
CA LYS A 150 -12.42 20.41 6.86
C LYS A 150 -11.26 20.13 5.90
N GLN A 151 -10.30 19.32 6.33
CA GLN A 151 -9.19 18.89 5.48
C GLN A 151 -9.70 18.09 4.28
N LEU A 152 -10.61 17.13 4.50
CA LEU A 152 -11.18 16.36 3.40
C LEU A 152 -12.01 17.23 2.46
N GLU A 153 -12.80 18.16 2.99
CA GLU A 153 -13.57 19.14 2.20
C GLU A 153 -12.66 19.98 1.28
N THR A 154 -11.56 20.50 1.85
CA THR A 154 -10.57 21.28 1.09
C THR A 154 -9.94 20.44 -0.01
N LEU A 155 -9.48 19.23 0.32
CA LEU A 155 -8.86 18.33 -0.65
C LEU A 155 -9.85 17.88 -1.74
N ALA A 156 -11.10 17.61 -1.39
CA ALA A 156 -12.15 17.24 -2.33
C ALA A 156 -12.40 18.36 -3.34
N THR A 157 -12.42 19.61 -2.86
CA THR A 157 -12.52 20.81 -3.71
C THR A 157 -11.30 20.93 -4.65
N GLU A 158 -10.09 20.74 -4.14
CA GLU A 158 -8.85 20.80 -4.94
C GLU A 158 -8.80 19.74 -6.05
N VAL A 159 -9.35 18.54 -5.80
CA VAL A 159 -9.41 17.46 -6.80
C VAL A 159 -10.71 17.43 -7.59
N ASP A 160 -11.59 18.41 -7.36
CA ASP A 160 -12.89 18.60 -8.02
C ASP A 160 -13.80 17.35 -7.90
N VAL A 161 -13.92 16.79 -6.70
CA VAL A 161 -14.84 15.69 -6.38
C VAL A 161 -15.89 16.14 -5.37
N GLU A 162 -17.04 15.47 -5.33
CA GLU A 162 -18.11 15.88 -4.44
C GLU A 162 -17.78 15.50 -2.99
N PHE A 163 -17.99 16.43 -2.06
CA PHE A 163 -17.85 16.20 -0.62
C PHE A 163 -19.23 16.19 0.03
N PHE A 164 -19.52 15.16 0.83
CA PHE A 164 -20.72 15.12 1.66
C PHE A 164 -20.41 15.79 3.02
N PRO A 165 -21.14 16.86 3.39
CA PRO A 165 -20.92 17.54 4.65
C PRO A 165 -21.30 16.66 5.85
N SER A 166 -20.49 16.70 6.89
CA SER A 166 -20.66 15.95 8.12
C SER A 166 -20.32 16.84 9.32
N ASP A 167 -21.01 16.63 10.44
CA ASP A 167 -20.81 17.37 11.69
C ASP A 167 -20.41 16.44 12.85
N ILE A 168 -19.64 16.98 13.80
CA ILE A 168 -19.14 16.25 14.96
C ILE A 168 -20.24 15.81 15.94
N SER A 169 -21.42 16.41 15.88
CA SER A 169 -22.58 16.03 16.68
C SER A 169 -23.36 14.83 16.13
N GLN A 170 -23.06 14.41 14.90
CA GLN A 170 -23.72 13.29 14.25
C GLN A 170 -23.01 11.97 14.55
N LYS A 171 -23.72 10.84 14.40
CA LYS A 171 -23.10 9.51 14.52
C LYS A 171 -22.43 9.09 13.22
N PRO A 172 -21.26 8.39 13.25
CA PRO A 172 -20.55 7.94 12.04
C PRO A 172 -21.42 7.14 11.08
N ILE A 173 -22.24 6.22 11.62
CA ILE A 173 -23.14 5.36 10.85
C ILE A 173 -24.22 6.21 10.13
N ASP A 174 -24.77 7.22 10.80
CA ASP A 174 -25.81 8.07 10.23
C ASP A 174 -25.24 8.94 9.10
N ILE A 175 -24.03 9.49 9.29
CA ILE A 175 -23.30 10.25 8.25
C ILE A 175 -23.07 9.36 7.02
N ALA A 176 -22.51 8.16 7.22
CA ALA A 176 -22.19 7.27 6.11
C ALA A 176 -23.43 6.84 5.34
N ASN A 177 -24.50 6.47 6.03
CA ASN A 177 -25.78 6.11 5.40
C ASN A 177 -26.38 7.30 4.63
N ALA A 178 -26.34 8.50 5.20
CA ALA A 178 -26.83 9.70 4.52
C ALA A 178 -26.03 10.00 3.24
N ALA A 179 -24.70 9.87 3.28
CA ALA A 179 -23.84 10.02 2.11
C ALA A 179 -24.14 8.99 1.02
N ILE A 180 -24.34 7.72 1.38
CA ILE A 180 -24.70 6.65 0.43
C ILE A 180 -26.07 6.94 -0.21
N GLN A 181 -27.05 7.39 0.57
CA GLN A 181 -28.37 7.74 0.04
C GLN A 181 -28.31 8.97 -0.88
N HIS A 182 -27.48 9.95 -0.55
CA HIS A 182 -27.22 11.11 -1.41
C HIS A 182 -26.58 10.71 -2.74
N ALA A 183 -25.58 9.83 -2.69
CA ALA A 183 -24.94 9.26 -3.88
C ALA A 183 -25.94 8.51 -4.77
N LYS A 184 -26.82 7.69 -4.17
CA LYS A 184 -27.90 6.99 -4.91
C LYS A 184 -28.83 7.98 -5.64
N LYS A 185 -29.26 9.05 -4.96
CA LYS A 185 -30.14 10.07 -5.55
C LYS A 185 -29.47 10.86 -6.68
N LYS A 186 -28.17 11.08 -6.57
CA LYS A 186 -27.37 11.79 -7.58
C LYS A 186 -26.75 10.89 -8.65
N PHE A 187 -27.02 9.59 -8.61
CA PHE A 187 -26.43 8.61 -9.53
C PHE A 187 -24.89 8.63 -9.52
N ILE A 188 -24.29 8.80 -8.34
CA ILE A 188 -22.84 8.78 -8.16
C ILE A 188 -22.34 7.32 -8.17
N ASP A 189 -21.22 7.08 -8.84
CA ASP A 189 -20.67 5.74 -9.04
C ASP A 189 -19.98 5.18 -7.79
N VAL A 190 -19.22 6.01 -7.07
CA VAL A 190 -18.36 5.58 -5.96
C VAL A 190 -18.53 6.50 -4.75
N VAL A 191 -18.64 5.90 -3.56
CA VAL A 191 -18.60 6.60 -2.27
C VAL A 191 -17.36 6.15 -1.51
N ILE A 192 -16.50 7.08 -1.10
CA ILE A 192 -15.34 6.79 -0.25
C ILE A 192 -15.58 7.35 1.15
N VAL A 193 -15.56 6.46 2.14
CA VAL A 193 -15.79 6.79 3.55
C VAL A 193 -14.44 6.86 4.27
N ASP A 194 -14.00 8.07 4.64
CA ASP A 194 -12.80 8.31 5.44
C ASP A 194 -13.10 8.13 6.92
N THR A 195 -12.53 7.11 7.54
CA THR A 195 -12.69 6.86 8.98
C THR A 195 -11.59 7.52 9.80
N ALA A 196 -11.86 7.68 11.07
CA ALA A 196 -10.87 8.14 12.02
C ALA A 196 -9.76 7.09 12.24
N GLY A 197 -8.55 7.56 12.58
CA GLY A 197 -7.44 6.67 12.89
C GLY A 197 -7.60 5.98 14.24
N ARG A 198 -7.36 4.66 14.26
CA ARG A 198 -7.49 3.83 15.45
C ARG A 198 -6.13 3.24 15.83
N LEU A 199 -5.89 3.06 17.13
CA LEU A 199 -4.82 2.19 17.62
C LEU A 199 -5.43 0.80 17.85
N HIS A 200 -4.71 -0.26 17.49
CA HIS A 200 -5.19 -1.65 17.64
C HIS A 200 -5.49 -2.05 19.10
N VAL A 201 -5.06 -1.24 20.07
CA VAL A 201 -5.30 -1.45 21.51
C VAL A 201 -6.66 -0.90 22.00
N ASP A 202 -7.38 -0.13 21.18
CA ASP A 202 -8.66 0.49 21.59
C ASP A 202 -9.85 -0.36 21.14
N THR A 203 -10.39 -1.16 22.07
CA THR A 203 -11.50 -2.10 21.81
C THR A 203 -12.80 -1.43 21.44
N ASP A 204 -13.09 -0.25 22.00
CA ASP A 204 -14.34 0.47 21.75
C ASP A 204 -14.34 1.08 20.35
N MET A 205 -13.20 1.64 19.96
CA MET A 205 -12.96 2.12 18.61
C MET A 205 -13.00 1.01 17.55
N MET A 206 -12.48 -0.18 17.87
CA MET A 206 -12.55 -1.33 16.97
C MET A 206 -13.98 -1.84 16.80
N LYS A 207 -14.80 -1.79 17.87
CA LYS A 207 -16.22 -2.12 17.78
C LYS A 207 -16.98 -1.11 16.91
N GLU A 208 -16.70 0.18 17.04
CA GLU A 208 -17.34 1.20 16.22
C GLU A 208 -17.10 1.01 14.72
N ILE A 209 -15.88 0.63 14.31
CA ILE A 209 -15.60 0.38 12.88
C ILE A 209 -16.22 -0.93 12.39
N GLN A 210 -16.34 -1.95 13.25
CA GLN A 210 -17.08 -3.17 12.94
C GLN A 210 -18.57 -2.86 12.72
N ASP A 211 -19.17 -2.07 13.62
CA ASP A 211 -20.57 -1.65 13.53
C ASP A 211 -20.79 -0.79 12.26
N LEU A 212 -19.86 0.12 11.95
CA LEU A 212 -19.90 0.92 10.73
C LEU A 212 -19.78 0.05 9.47
N HIS A 213 -18.81 -0.87 9.43
CA HIS A 213 -18.61 -1.78 8.32
C HIS A 213 -19.84 -2.64 8.08
N ALA A 214 -20.44 -3.20 9.13
CA ALA A 214 -21.67 -3.98 9.05
C ALA A 214 -22.85 -3.13 8.53
N ALA A 215 -22.98 -1.89 9.00
CA ALA A 215 -24.07 -1.00 8.60
C ALA A 215 -24.02 -0.58 7.13
N ILE A 216 -22.83 -0.32 6.58
CA ILE A 216 -22.69 0.19 5.21
C ILE A 216 -22.35 -0.90 4.19
N SER A 217 -21.91 -2.08 4.64
CA SER A 217 -21.54 -3.23 3.80
C SER A 217 -20.66 -2.82 2.60
N PRO A 218 -19.44 -2.30 2.84
CA PRO A 218 -18.59 -1.80 1.77
C PRO A 218 -18.19 -2.95 0.84
N ILE A 219 -18.06 -2.66 -0.46
CA ILE A 219 -17.56 -3.64 -1.44
C ILE A 219 -16.06 -3.90 -1.23
N GLU A 220 -15.34 -2.87 -0.79
CA GLU A 220 -13.91 -2.90 -0.55
C GLU A 220 -13.60 -2.12 0.74
N THR A 221 -12.75 -2.70 1.58
CA THR A 221 -12.19 -2.01 2.74
C THR A 221 -10.69 -1.89 2.55
N LEU A 222 -10.21 -0.64 2.42
CA LEU A 222 -8.80 -0.35 2.18
C LEU A 222 -8.12 0.01 3.49
N PHE A 223 -7.10 -0.75 3.85
CA PHE A 223 -6.28 -0.51 5.03
C PHE A 223 -5.05 0.34 4.67
N VAL A 224 -4.94 1.52 5.28
CA VAL A 224 -3.83 2.46 5.04
C VAL A 224 -2.87 2.43 6.21
N VAL A 225 -1.60 2.17 5.91
CA VAL A 225 -0.50 2.17 6.88
C VAL A 225 0.63 3.05 6.39
N ASP A 226 1.32 3.71 7.32
CA ASP A 226 2.51 4.47 7.02
C ASP A 226 3.72 3.54 6.92
N ALA A 227 4.59 3.78 5.93
CA ALA A 227 5.86 3.08 5.80
C ALA A 227 6.78 3.33 7.01
N MET A 228 6.65 4.48 7.69
CA MET A 228 7.39 4.75 8.93
C MET A 228 7.02 3.83 10.09
N THR A 229 5.81 3.23 10.06
CA THR A 229 5.41 2.21 11.04
C THR A 229 6.23 0.92 10.88
N GLY A 230 6.88 0.73 9.73
CA GLY A 230 7.79 -0.37 9.48
C GLY A 230 7.12 -1.73 9.74
N GLN A 231 7.73 -2.53 10.60
CA GLN A 231 7.25 -3.89 10.90
C GLN A 231 6.01 -3.91 11.80
N ASP A 232 5.75 -2.85 12.57
CA ASP A 232 4.58 -2.79 13.45
C ASP A 232 3.26 -2.66 12.66
N ALA A 233 3.36 -2.29 11.38
CA ALA A 233 2.26 -2.33 10.42
C ALA A 233 1.66 -3.74 10.30
N ALA A 234 2.51 -4.78 10.29
CA ALA A 234 2.09 -6.17 10.11
C ALA A 234 1.33 -6.74 11.30
N ASN A 235 1.55 -6.19 12.51
CA ASN A 235 0.79 -6.58 13.70
C ASN A 235 -0.55 -5.85 13.82
N THR A 236 -0.72 -4.75 13.06
CA THR A 236 -1.92 -3.92 13.10
C THR A 236 -2.91 -4.27 11.98
N ALA A 237 -2.41 -4.69 10.82
CA ALA A 237 -3.22 -5.19 9.70
C ALA A 237 -3.91 -6.51 10.04
#